data_AF-A0A2D7XGN9-F1
#
_entry.id   AF-A0A2D7XGN9-F1
#
_cell.length_a   1.000
_cell.length_b   1.000
_cell.length_c   1.000
_cell.angle_alpha   90.00
_cell.angle_beta   90.00
_cell.angle_gamma   90.00
#
_symmetry.space_group_name_H-M   'P 1'
#
loop_
_entity.id
_entity.type
_entity.pdbx_description
1 polymer ?
#
loop_
_entity_poly.entity_id
_entity_poly.type
_entity_poly.pdbx_seq_one_letter_code
_entity_poly.pdbx_strand_id
1 'polypeptide(L)'
;MTQHRLVNLVGKPWSQKNKSSLLPDQPARGNDEKDIKEHVPSLDDRYEQENGAVFLSGIQALIRLPIEQMRRDQRAGLTNRAFITGFPGSPLGGYDIALNQARKMLDKYGIKHLPGQNEELA
;
A
#
# COMPACT_ATOMS: atom_id res chain seq x y z
N MET A 1 -11.85 50.98 -44.98
CA MET A 1 -12.72 51.28 -43.84
C MET A 1 -14.09 50.65 -44.09
N THR A 2 -14.48 49.61 -43.34
CA THR A 2 -15.86 49.27 -42.97
C THR A 2 -15.80 48.11 -41.97
N GLN A 3 -16.62 48.21 -40.92
CA GLN A 3 -16.48 47.59 -39.60
C GLN A 3 -16.76 46.08 -39.56
N HIS A 4 -16.09 45.39 -38.62
CA HIS A 4 -16.52 44.10 -38.09
C HIS A 4 -17.73 44.29 -37.15
N ARG A 5 -18.79 43.49 -37.33
CA ARG A 5 -19.92 43.41 -36.42
C ARG A 5 -19.92 42.05 -35.72
N LEU A 6 -19.77 42.09 -34.40
CA LEU A 6 -19.90 40.96 -33.48
C LEU A 6 -21.32 40.35 -33.53
N VAL A 7 -21.40 39.03 -33.54
CA VAL A 7 -22.63 38.26 -33.33
C VAL A 7 -22.64 37.73 -31.89
N ASN A 8 -23.65 38.15 -31.13
CA ASN A 8 -24.06 37.53 -29.86
C ASN A 8 -25.30 36.68 -30.14
N LEU A 9 -25.28 35.38 -29.82
CA LEU A 9 -26.50 34.58 -29.72
C LEU A 9 -26.42 33.54 -28.60
N VAL A 10 -26.85 34.01 -27.43
CA VAL A 10 -27.72 33.37 -26.43
C VAL A 10 -28.00 31.87 -26.61
N GLY A 11 -27.51 31.06 -25.67
CA GLY A 11 -27.94 29.68 -25.46
C GLY A 11 -29.35 29.60 -24.88
N LYS A 12 -30.16 28.64 -25.37
CA LYS A 12 -31.37 28.18 -24.70
C LYS A 12 -31.18 26.74 -24.21
N PRO A 13 -31.64 26.37 -22.99
CA PRO A 13 -31.31 25.10 -22.37
C PRO A 13 -32.11 23.93 -22.94
N TRP A 14 -31.42 22.79 -23.03
CA TRP A 14 -31.92 21.48 -23.44
C TRP A 14 -32.90 20.94 -22.39
N SER A 15 -34.18 21.29 -22.50
CA SER A 15 -35.24 20.56 -21.84
C SER A 15 -36.34 20.27 -22.85
N GLN A 16 -36.79 19.02 -22.83
CA GLN A 16 -37.80 18.41 -23.71
C GLN A 16 -37.29 17.90 -25.06
N LYS A 17 -37.03 16.59 -25.09
CA LYS A 17 -37.65 15.67 -26.06
C LYS A 17 -37.43 14.22 -25.63
N ASN A 18 -38.48 13.60 -25.09
CA ASN A 18 -38.66 12.16 -25.14
C ASN A 18 -38.71 11.75 -26.62
N LYS A 19 -37.76 10.91 -27.04
CA LYS A 19 -37.83 10.16 -28.27
C LYS A 19 -37.43 8.73 -27.95
N SER A 20 -38.42 7.92 -27.58
CA SER A 20 -38.33 6.48 -27.79
C SER A 20 -38.20 6.22 -29.29
N SER A 21 -37.47 5.17 -29.64
CA SER A 21 -37.31 4.62 -30.99
C SER A 21 -36.13 5.19 -31.79
N LEU A 22 -35.23 4.27 -32.17
CA LEU A 22 -34.13 4.35 -33.14
C LEU A 22 -32.70 4.52 -32.58
N LEU A 23 -32.15 3.45 -31.99
CA LEU A 23 -30.73 3.08 -32.09
C LEU A 23 -30.64 1.53 -32.20
N PRO A 24 -29.71 0.97 -33.00
CA PRO A 24 -29.50 -0.48 -33.09
C PRO A 24 -28.93 -1.03 -31.77
N ASP A 25 -29.24 -2.30 -31.46
CA ASP A 25 -28.70 -3.04 -30.31
C ASP A 25 -27.18 -2.87 -30.24
N GLN A 26 -26.70 -2.11 -29.26
CA GLN A 26 -25.28 -2.10 -28.91
C GLN A 26 -25.00 -3.44 -28.19
N PRO A 27 -24.04 -4.25 -28.63
CA PRO A 27 -23.64 -5.40 -27.85
C PRO A 27 -23.15 -4.87 -26.50
N ALA A 28 -23.69 -5.42 -25.42
CA ALA A 28 -23.32 -5.08 -24.06
C ALA A 28 -21.80 -5.09 -23.95
N ARG A 29 -21.19 -3.91 -23.76
CA ARG A 29 -19.81 -3.81 -23.31
C ARG A 29 -19.81 -4.46 -21.94
N GLY A 30 -19.28 -5.68 -21.86
CA GLY A 30 -19.00 -6.34 -20.60
C GLY A 30 -18.22 -5.35 -19.74
N ASN A 31 -18.76 -5.05 -18.57
CA ASN A 31 -18.05 -4.29 -17.57
C ASN A 31 -16.92 -5.19 -17.05
N ASP A 32 -15.80 -5.23 -17.75
CA ASP A 32 -14.50 -5.62 -17.21
C ASP A 32 -13.96 -4.49 -16.31
N GLU A 33 -14.86 -3.93 -15.50
CA GLU A 33 -14.53 -3.06 -14.38
C GLU A 33 -13.93 -3.99 -13.33
N LYS A 34 -12.66 -4.35 -13.54
CA LYS A 34 -11.86 -4.99 -12.51
C LYS A 34 -12.05 -4.13 -11.28
N ASP A 35 -12.66 -4.70 -10.25
CA ASP A 35 -12.76 -4.12 -8.91
C ASP A 35 -11.38 -3.60 -8.50
N ILE A 36 -11.13 -2.32 -8.77
CA ILE A 36 -10.04 -1.60 -8.12
C ILE A 36 -10.61 -1.40 -6.72
N LYS A 37 -10.40 -2.40 -5.85
CA LYS A 37 -10.66 -2.24 -4.44
C LYS A 37 -9.85 -1.03 -4.00
N GLU A 38 -10.54 0.06 -3.69
CA GLU A 38 -9.93 1.28 -3.20
C GLU A 38 -9.25 0.95 -1.86
N HIS A 39 -7.95 0.69 -1.92
CA HIS A 39 -7.15 0.38 -0.75
C HIS A 39 -6.86 1.70 -0.05
N VAL A 40 -7.55 1.95 1.07
CA VAL A 40 -7.27 3.11 1.92
C VAL A 40 -5.88 2.91 2.52
N PRO A 41 -4.89 3.76 2.19
CA PRO A 41 -3.52 3.57 2.65
C PRO A 41 -3.44 3.63 4.18
N SER A 42 -2.79 2.63 4.76
CA SER A 42 -2.52 2.50 6.19
C SER A 42 -1.02 2.56 6.47
N LEU A 43 -0.68 2.95 7.70
CA LEU A 43 0.70 2.87 8.17
C LEU A 43 1.23 1.43 8.15
N ASP A 44 0.39 0.42 8.31
CA ASP A 44 0.80 -0.99 8.35
C ASP A 44 1.14 -1.55 6.96
N ASP A 45 0.68 -0.90 5.88
CA ASP A 45 0.95 -1.32 4.49
C ASP A 45 2.44 -1.44 4.18
N ARG A 46 3.25 -0.63 4.88
CA ARG A 46 4.70 -0.67 4.77
C ARG A 46 5.28 -2.06 5.05
N TYR A 47 4.61 -2.85 5.88
CA TYR A 47 4.97 -4.25 6.19
C TYR A 47 4.05 -5.26 5.51
N GLU A 48 2.77 -4.94 5.27
CA GLU A 48 1.78 -5.89 4.74
C GLU A 48 1.72 -5.96 3.21
N GLN A 49 1.97 -4.86 2.51
CA GLN A 49 1.82 -4.81 1.06
C GLN A 49 2.91 -5.60 0.35
N GLU A 50 2.53 -6.71 -0.28
CA GLU A 50 3.47 -7.61 -0.99
C GLU A 50 3.72 -7.22 -2.45
N ASN A 51 2.81 -6.46 -3.07
CA ASN A 51 2.87 -6.09 -4.47
C ASN A 51 2.86 -4.57 -4.66
N GLY A 52 3.52 -4.09 -5.71
CA GLY A 52 3.66 -2.66 -5.96
C GLY A 52 4.78 -2.00 -5.15
N ALA A 53 4.80 -0.67 -5.13
CA ALA A 53 5.84 0.11 -4.45
C ALA A 53 5.36 0.60 -3.08
N VAL A 54 6.26 0.56 -2.10
CA VAL A 54 6.07 1.20 -0.80
C VAL A 54 7.26 2.11 -0.49
N PHE A 55 7.03 3.18 0.27
CA PHE A 55 8.10 4.03 0.79
C PHE A 55 8.49 3.56 2.19
N LEU A 56 9.79 3.33 2.40
CA LEU A 56 10.35 2.87 3.67
C LEU A 56 11.53 3.76 4.06
N SER A 57 11.63 4.10 5.34
CA SER A 57 12.91 4.54 5.90
C SER A 57 13.88 3.36 5.98
N GLY A 58 15.18 3.62 6.13
CA GLY A 58 16.18 2.55 6.30
C GLY A 58 15.85 1.60 7.46
N ILE A 59 15.42 2.13 8.61
CA ILE A 59 14.99 1.34 9.77
C ILE A 59 13.76 0.47 9.43
N GLN A 60 12.78 1.02 8.72
CA GLN A 60 11.60 0.26 8.32
C GLN A 60 11.94 -0.85 7.33
N ALA A 61 12.89 -0.59 6.42
CA ALA A 61 13.41 -1.61 5.51
C ALA A 61 14.08 -2.75 6.30
N LEU A 62 14.92 -2.43 7.30
CA LEU A 62 15.55 -3.43 8.17
C LEU A 62 14.53 -4.30 8.91
N ILE A 63 13.43 -3.71 9.39
CA ILE A 63 12.32 -4.46 10.01
C ILE A 63 11.59 -5.34 8.99
N ARG A 64 11.41 -4.84 7.77
CA ARG A 64 10.68 -5.55 6.73
C ARG A 64 11.47 -6.74 6.16
N LEU A 65 12.79 -6.65 6.08
CA LEU A 65 13.64 -7.73 5.55
C LEU A 65 13.35 -9.13 6.13
N PRO A 66 13.31 -9.35 7.46
CA PRO A 66 12.99 -10.66 8.01
C PRO A 66 11.55 -11.10 7.72
N ILE A 67 10.60 -10.16 7.58
CA ILE A 67 9.23 -10.49 7.15
C ILE A 67 9.24 -11.06 5.72
N GLU A 68 9.97 -10.42 4.81
CA GLU A 68 10.09 -10.90 3.42
C GLU A 68 10.77 -12.27 3.33
N GLN A 69 11.76 -12.51 4.19
CA GLN A 69 12.38 -13.83 4.31
C GLN A 69 11.35 -14.87 4.77
N MET A 70 10.55 -14.59 5.80
CA MET A 70 9.52 -15.53 6.27
C MET A 70 8.45 -15.78 5.21
N ARG A 71 8.02 -14.76 4.46
CA ARG A 71 7.12 -14.93 3.30
C ARG A 71 7.71 -15.82 2.23
N ARG A 72 9.01 -15.67 1.95
CA ARG A 72 9.72 -16.51 0.97
C ARG A 72 9.78 -17.96 1.43
N ASP A 73 10.10 -18.18 2.71
CA ASP A 73 10.16 -19.51 3.32
C ASP A 73 8.80 -20.20 3.31
N GLN A 74 7.73 -19.48 3.67
CA GLN A 74 6.36 -19.99 3.61
C GLN A 74 5.95 -20.40 2.19
N ARG A 75 6.28 -19.59 1.18
CA ARG A 75 6.03 -19.91 -0.23
C ARG A 75 6.81 -21.15 -0.71
N ALA A 76 7.95 -21.43 -0.07
CA ALA A 76 8.73 -22.64 -0.31
C ALA A 76 8.26 -23.84 0.53
N GLY A 77 7.21 -23.70 1.34
CA GLY A 77 6.69 -24.75 2.22
C GLY A 77 7.51 -24.98 3.49
N LEU A 78 8.41 -24.07 3.85
CA LEU A 78 9.22 -24.16 5.06
C LEU A 78 8.49 -23.58 6.28
N THR A 79 8.66 -24.21 7.43
CA THR A 79 8.12 -23.74 8.72
C THR A 79 9.23 -23.11 9.56
N ASN A 80 9.69 -21.94 9.15
CA ASN A 80 10.77 -21.22 9.82
C ASN A 80 10.23 -20.20 10.83
N ARG A 81 11.08 -19.84 11.79
CA ARG A 81 10.89 -18.72 12.71
C ARG A 81 12.19 -17.94 12.81
N ALA A 82 12.09 -16.65 13.08
CA ALA A 82 13.26 -15.80 13.21
C ALA A 82 13.35 -15.20 14.61
N PHE A 83 14.59 -14.92 15.00
CA PHE A 83 14.91 -14.32 16.28
C PHE A 83 15.83 -13.13 16.04
N ILE A 84 15.49 -11.98 16.62
CA ILE A 84 16.26 -10.75 16.52
C ILE A 84 16.73 -10.39 17.92
N THR A 85 18.04 -10.19 18.07
CA THR A 85 18.68 -9.73 19.29
C THR A 85 19.57 -8.53 19.02
N GLY A 86 19.70 -7.66 19.99
CA GLY A 86 20.59 -6.51 19.94
C GLY A 86 20.61 -5.78 21.27
N PHE A 87 21.59 -4.90 21.45
CA PHE A 87 21.67 -4.05 22.63
C PHE A 87 20.81 -2.80 22.45
N PRO A 88 19.98 -2.45 23.45
CA PRO A 88 19.25 -1.19 23.45
C PRO A 88 20.20 -0.01 23.24
N GLY A 89 19.83 0.91 22.35
CA GLY A 89 20.70 2.04 22.01
C GLY A 89 21.72 1.71 20.93
N SER A 90 21.48 0.63 20.18
CA SER A 90 22.22 0.26 18.96
C SER A 90 22.62 1.49 18.13
N PRO A 91 23.83 1.49 17.52
CA PRO A 91 24.29 2.57 16.64
C PRO A 91 23.39 2.77 15.41
N LEU A 92 22.47 1.82 15.15
CA LEU A 92 21.43 1.92 14.12
C LEU A 92 20.24 2.81 14.51
N GLY A 93 20.35 3.58 15.60
CA GLY A 93 19.53 4.77 15.84
C GLY A 93 18.04 4.50 16.02
N GLY A 94 17.66 3.82 17.11
CA GLY A 94 16.25 3.57 17.43
C GLY A 94 15.64 2.34 16.75
N TYR A 95 16.48 1.47 16.18
CA TYR A 95 16.03 0.19 15.63
C TYR A 95 15.26 -0.66 16.65
N ASP A 96 15.73 -0.74 17.91
CA ASP A 96 15.03 -1.47 18.98
C ASP A 96 13.63 -0.91 19.27
N ILE A 97 13.49 0.42 19.25
CA ILE A 97 12.19 1.09 19.43
C ILE A 97 11.26 0.73 18.27
N ALA A 98 11.77 0.78 17.04
CA ALA A 98 11.00 0.47 15.86
C ALA A 98 10.60 -1.03 15.81
N LEU A 99 11.47 -1.94 16.23
CA LEU A 99 11.15 -3.36 16.41
C LEU A 99 10.04 -3.57 17.44
N ASN A 100 10.07 -2.83 18.54
CA ASN A 100 9.02 -2.87 19.55
C ASN A 100 7.69 -2.32 19.02
N GLN A 101 7.71 -1.23 18.25
CA GLN A 101 6.51 -0.69 17.59
C GLN A 101 5.93 -1.68 16.57
N ALA A 102 6.79 -2.38 15.82
CA ALA A 102 6.40 -3.36 14.83
C ALA A 102 6.08 -4.75 15.41
N ARG A 103 6.08 -4.92 16.75
CA ARG A 103 5.98 -6.24 17.40
C ARG A 103 4.80 -7.08 16.93
N LYS A 104 3.62 -6.47 16.78
CA LYS A 104 2.42 -7.16 16.29
C LYS A 104 2.63 -7.73 14.89
N MET A 105 3.28 -6.98 14.01
CA MET A 105 3.60 -7.43 12.65
C MET A 105 4.64 -8.54 12.64
N LEU A 106 5.70 -8.41 13.44
CA LEU A 106 6.72 -9.43 13.58
C LEU A 106 6.15 -10.75 14.11
N ASP A 107 5.25 -10.68 15.10
CA ASP A 107 4.60 -11.85 15.69
C ASP A 107 3.74 -12.62 14.67
N LYS A 108 3.07 -11.94 13.72
CA LYS A 108 2.31 -12.58 12.62
C LYS A 108 3.18 -13.52 11.77
N TYR A 109 4.45 -13.19 11.61
CA TYR A 109 5.43 -13.97 10.82
C TYR A 109 6.33 -14.86 11.69
N GLY A 110 5.99 -15.03 12.98
CA GLY A 110 6.76 -15.89 13.88
C GLY A 110 8.14 -15.34 14.24
N ILE A 111 8.33 -14.02 14.12
CA ILE A 111 9.58 -13.33 14.41
C ILE A 111 9.53 -12.80 15.85
N LYS A 112 10.53 -13.14 16.66
CA LYS A 112 10.64 -12.67 18.06
C LYS A 112 11.83 -11.73 18.20
N HIS A 113 11.57 -10.55 18.76
CA HIS A 113 12.61 -9.64 19.23
C HIS A 113 12.82 -9.87 20.74
N LEU A 114 14.04 -10.23 21.14
CA LEU A 114 14.47 -10.18 22.53
C LEU A 114 15.68 -9.25 22.64
N PRO A 115 15.58 -8.15 23.42
CA PRO A 115 16.73 -7.32 23.69
C PRO A 115 17.77 -8.14 24.46
N GLY A 116 19.05 -8.00 24.10
CA GLY A 116 20.13 -8.62 24.85
C GLY A 116 20.19 -8.05 26.27
N GLN A 117 20.31 -8.92 27.28
CA GLN A 117 20.66 -8.47 28.62
C GLN A 117 22.16 -8.21 28.66
N ASN A 118 22.53 -6.99 29.01
CA ASN A 118 23.85 -6.37 29.20
C ASN A 118 25.13 -7.24 29.13
N GLU A 119 26.15 -6.60 28.57
CA GLU A 119 27.57 -6.98 28.48
C GLU A 119 28.29 -7.12 29.86
N GLU A 120 27.58 -7.06 30.99
CA GLU A 120 28.13 -7.08 32.36
C GLU A 120 28.27 -8.49 32.98
N LEU A 121 28.18 -9.56 32.16
CA LEU A 121 28.49 -10.94 32.57
C LEU A 121 29.86 -11.42 32.05
N ALA A 122 30.81 -10.49 31.82
CA ALA A 122 32.20 -10.79 31.49
C ALA A 122 33.14 -10.37 32.63
#